data_AF-A0A2H1FF56-F1
#
_entry.id   AF-A0A2H1FF56-F1
#
_cell.length_a   1.000
_cell.length_b   1.000
_cell.length_c   1.000
_cell.angle_alpha   90.00
_cell.angle_beta   90.00
_cell.angle_gamma   90.00
#
_symmetry.space_group_name_H-M   'P 1'
#
loop_
_entity.id
_entity.type
_entity.pdbx_description
1 polymer ?
#
loop_
_entity_poly.entity_id
_entity_poly.type
_entity_poly.pdbx_seq_one_letter_code
_entity_poly.pdbx_strand_id
1 'polypeptide(L)'
;MYESGIIEKVAPGLLFAQGLDPRPVYSIKQHGIEMAGSEKTAYRRIKSLVPLGLATFHRGQFSIKKEAVSQPLDVIEKMLPSLLALKQARRFGRSYNNADINFALDHKPDSSIVTLDFQAWSLTKFQFPNDLYMYVADIEAGAKFLKDSGFSEGDRGHVILLPKIGSFENEIERTYLDCIANGDRSILDAVAIQLLYPEQIAVKGRFPVETVTKVQEDMPSERSQEIASLNT
;
A
#
# COMPACT_ATOMS: atom_id res chain seq x y z
N MET A 1 -20.73 2.09 7.38
CA MET A 1 -21.10 1.93 8.80
C MET A 1 -20.66 0.55 9.35
N TYR A 2 -19.40 0.14 9.10
CA TYR A 2 -18.87 -1.20 9.42
C TYR A 2 -17.47 -1.20 10.07
N GLU A 3 -16.88 -0.03 10.37
CA GLU A 3 -15.43 0.08 10.58
C GLU A 3 -15.00 0.01 12.07
N SER A 4 -15.73 0.63 13.01
CA SER A 4 -15.26 0.75 14.41
C SER A 4 -15.09 -0.58 15.14
N GLY A 5 -15.89 -1.60 14.82
CA GLY A 5 -15.77 -2.91 15.46
C GLY A 5 -14.64 -3.79 14.91
N ILE A 6 -14.05 -3.44 13.76
CA ILE A 6 -12.94 -4.20 13.17
C ILE A 6 -11.65 -3.89 13.94
N ILE A 7 -11.40 -2.60 14.21
CA ILE A 7 -10.18 -2.14 14.89
C ILE A 7 -10.07 -2.72 16.29
N GLU A 8 -11.16 -2.70 17.07
CA GLU A 8 -11.18 -3.31 18.41
C GLU A 8 -10.81 -4.80 18.39
N LYS A 9 -11.30 -5.54 17.37
CA LYS A 9 -11.01 -6.97 17.21
C LYS A 9 -9.56 -7.24 16.83
N VAL A 10 -8.92 -6.33 16.09
CA VAL A 10 -7.52 -6.50 15.63
C VAL A 10 -6.50 -5.79 16.50
N ALA A 11 -6.91 -4.90 17.41
CA ALA A 11 -6.02 -4.13 18.28
C ALA A 11 -5.03 -5.01 19.08
N PRO A 12 -5.43 -6.15 19.68
CA PRO A 12 -4.46 -7.05 20.33
C PRO A 12 -3.42 -7.63 19.35
N GLY A 13 -3.80 -7.83 18.09
CA GLY A 13 -2.90 -8.23 17.01
C GLY A 13 -1.92 -7.12 16.64
N LEU A 14 -2.43 -5.89 16.49
CA LEU A 14 -1.61 -4.71 16.20
C LEU A 14 -0.56 -4.48 17.27
N LEU A 15 -0.95 -4.46 18.56
CA LEU A 15 -0.02 -4.28 19.68
C LEU A 15 1.07 -5.36 19.73
N PHE A 16 0.70 -6.61 19.46
CA PHE A 16 1.67 -7.69 19.36
C PHE A 16 2.66 -7.47 18.21
N ALA A 17 2.17 -7.09 17.04
CA ALA A 17 3.02 -6.86 15.87
C ALA A 17 3.90 -5.61 16.02
N GLN A 18 3.41 -4.57 16.72
CA GLN A 18 4.19 -3.39 17.08
C GLN A 18 5.34 -3.72 18.03
N GLY A 19 5.13 -4.62 18.99
CA GLY A 19 6.15 -5.03 19.97
C GLY A 19 7.24 -5.99 19.45
N LEU A 20 7.11 -6.52 18.23
CA LEU A 20 8.16 -7.36 17.64
C LEU A 20 9.31 -6.53 17.08
N ASP A 21 10.55 -6.96 17.30
CA ASP A 21 11.72 -6.35 16.65
C ASP A 21 11.63 -6.43 15.12
N PRO A 22 12.14 -5.45 14.36
CA PRO A 22 12.10 -5.45 12.90
C PRO A 22 12.81 -6.67 12.29
N ARG A 23 12.07 -7.49 11.53
CA ARG A 23 12.61 -8.66 10.81
C ARG A 23 11.78 -8.92 9.54
N PRO A 24 12.38 -9.45 8.46
CA PRO A 24 11.64 -9.80 7.26
C PRO A 24 10.70 -11.01 7.48
N VAL A 25 11.14 -11.98 8.28
CA VAL A 25 10.38 -13.20 8.58
C VAL A 25 10.57 -13.59 10.05
N TYR A 26 9.48 -13.99 10.68
CA TYR A 26 9.40 -14.43 12.06
C TYR A 26 9.02 -15.92 12.15
N SER A 27 9.46 -16.60 13.20
CA SER A 27 8.99 -17.92 13.59
C SER A 27 8.02 -17.79 14.76
N ILE A 28 6.88 -18.49 14.71
CA ILE A 28 5.95 -18.55 15.85
C ILE A 28 6.65 -19.09 17.10
N LYS A 29 7.43 -20.16 16.97
CA LYS A 29 8.02 -20.86 18.13
C LYS A 29 9.07 -20.04 18.87
N GLN A 30 9.74 -19.15 18.15
CA GLN A 30 10.79 -18.30 18.73
C GLN A 30 10.20 -16.93 19.08
N HIS A 31 9.92 -16.12 18.05
CA HIS A 31 9.53 -14.73 18.23
C HIS A 31 8.06 -14.58 18.66
N GLY A 32 7.17 -15.44 18.15
CA GLY A 32 5.75 -15.38 18.47
C GLY A 32 5.47 -15.69 19.94
N ILE A 33 6.04 -16.77 20.47
CA ILE A 33 5.88 -17.18 21.87
C ILE A 33 6.49 -16.14 22.80
N GLU A 34 7.70 -15.66 22.51
CA GLU A 34 8.39 -14.64 23.31
C GLU A 34 7.51 -13.39 23.51
N MET A 35 6.86 -12.91 22.45
CA MET A 35 6.02 -11.71 22.50
C MET A 35 4.57 -11.96 23.02
N ALA A 36 4.04 -13.18 22.88
CA ALA A 36 2.65 -13.49 23.22
C ALA A 36 2.45 -14.37 24.46
N GLY A 37 3.53 -14.89 25.04
CA GLY A 37 3.54 -15.84 26.16
C GLY A 37 3.10 -17.26 25.81
N SER A 38 2.49 -17.49 24.63
CA SER A 38 2.14 -18.83 24.15
C SER A 38 1.95 -18.87 22.65
N GLU A 39 2.14 -20.06 22.06
CA GLU A 39 1.94 -20.31 20.63
C GLU A 39 0.49 -20.04 20.20
N LYS A 40 -0.48 -20.47 21.01
CA LYS A 40 -1.91 -20.25 20.74
C LYS A 40 -2.26 -18.76 20.66
N THR A 41 -1.75 -17.95 21.58
CA THR A 41 -1.99 -16.51 21.57
C THR A 41 -1.30 -15.83 20.39
N ALA A 42 -0.04 -16.19 20.10
CA ALA A 42 0.68 -15.67 18.94
C ALA A 42 -0.08 -15.97 17.63
N TYR A 43 -0.51 -17.22 17.45
CA TYR A 43 -1.27 -17.65 16.29
C TYR A 43 -2.57 -16.85 16.12
N ARG A 44 -3.35 -16.68 17.19
CA ARG A 44 -4.60 -15.90 17.16
C ARG A 44 -4.36 -14.44 16.76
N ARG A 45 -3.32 -13.82 17.32
CA ARG A 45 -2.95 -12.42 17.04
C ARG A 45 -2.46 -12.22 15.60
N ILE A 46 -1.68 -13.16 15.06
CA ILE A 46 -1.25 -13.11 13.65
C ILE A 46 -2.48 -13.33 12.74
N LYS A 47 -3.32 -14.31 13.06
CA LYS A 47 -4.52 -14.61 12.27
C LYS A 47 -5.53 -13.47 12.22
N SER A 48 -5.59 -12.59 13.20
CA SER A 48 -6.43 -11.38 13.12
C SER A 48 -5.89 -10.33 12.15
N LEU A 49 -4.58 -10.34 11.83
CA LEU A 49 -3.94 -9.38 10.93
C LEU A 49 -3.96 -9.84 9.46
N VAL A 50 -3.96 -11.15 9.21
CA VAL A 50 -3.94 -11.73 7.86
C VAL A 50 -5.10 -11.25 6.96
N PRO A 51 -6.37 -11.19 7.42
CA PRO A 51 -7.48 -10.72 6.59
C PRO A 51 -7.33 -9.27 6.14
N LEU A 52 -6.59 -8.45 6.90
CA LEU A 52 -6.30 -7.05 6.55
C LEU A 52 -5.05 -6.91 5.69
N GLY A 53 -4.37 -8.01 5.31
CA GLY A 53 -3.13 -7.94 4.55
C GLY A 53 -1.94 -7.34 5.32
N LEU A 54 -2.06 -7.16 6.64
CA LEU A 54 -1.01 -6.65 7.51
C LEU A 54 0.02 -7.73 7.90
N ALA A 55 -0.33 -9.01 7.71
CA ALA A 55 0.56 -10.13 7.94
C ALA A 55 0.36 -11.24 6.91
N THR A 56 1.40 -12.03 6.66
CA THR A 56 1.30 -13.33 5.98
C THR A 56 1.67 -14.43 6.96
N PHE A 57 1.10 -15.63 6.79
CA PHE A 57 1.40 -16.77 7.66
C PHE A 57 1.47 -18.06 6.85
N HIS A 58 2.61 -18.76 6.92
CA HIS A 58 2.82 -20.04 6.26
C HIS A 58 3.71 -20.95 7.10
N ARG A 59 3.26 -22.19 7.34
CA ARG A 59 4.03 -23.26 8.03
C ARG A 59 4.75 -22.81 9.32
N GLY A 60 4.07 -22.04 10.16
CA GLY A 60 4.62 -21.56 11.45
C GLY A 60 5.56 -20.35 11.33
N GLN A 61 5.77 -19.83 10.12
CA GLN A 61 6.46 -18.58 9.85
C GLN A 61 5.47 -17.49 9.46
N PHE A 62 5.84 -16.24 9.71
CA PHE A 62 5.03 -15.07 9.35
C PHE A 62 5.88 -13.87 8.98
N SER A 63 5.33 -12.99 8.16
CA SER A 63 5.83 -11.64 7.93
C SER A 63 4.79 -10.62 8.35
N ILE A 64 5.23 -9.41 8.69
CA ILE A 64 4.38 -8.29 9.08
C ILE A 64 4.77 -7.09 8.20
N LYS A 65 3.78 -6.35 7.69
CA LYS A 65 4.01 -5.04 7.10
C LYS A 65 4.28 -4.02 8.21
N LYS A 66 5.54 -3.93 8.64
CA LYS A 66 5.90 -3.26 9.89
C LYS A 66 5.52 -1.78 9.86
N GLU A 67 5.74 -1.13 8.73
CA GLU A 67 5.53 0.30 8.51
C GLU A 67 4.05 0.68 8.55
N ALA A 68 3.17 -0.20 8.06
CA ALA A 68 1.73 -0.04 8.16
C ALA A 68 1.23 -0.31 9.60
N VAL A 69 1.76 -1.35 10.24
CA VAL A 69 1.38 -1.72 11.62
C VAL A 69 1.87 -0.71 12.67
N SER A 70 3.00 -0.05 12.43
CA SER A 70 3.56 0.95 13.36
C SER A 70 2.78 2.27 13.37
N GLN A 71 1.81 2.45 12.47
CA GLN A 71 1.02 3.66 12.42
C GLN A 71 0.12 3.82 13.66
N PRO A 72 -0.21 5.07 14.03
CA PRO A 72 -1.27 5.36 14.99
C PRO A 72 -2.61 4.71 14.60
N LEU A 73 -3.45 4.39 15.59
CA LEU A 73 -4.72 3.69 15.36
C LEU A 73 -5.64 4.45 14.41
N ASP A 74 -5.79 5.76 14.58
CA ASP A 74 -6.58 6.66 13.73
C ASP A 74 -6.13 6.61 12.25
N VAL A 75 -4.82 6.55 12.01
CA VAL A 75 -4.26 6.35 10.66
C VAL A 75 -4.61 4.95 10.15
N ILE A 76 -4.48 3.91 10.97
CA ILE A 76 -4.83 2.53 10.60
C ILE A 76 -6.32 2.42 10.24
N GLU A 77 -7.22 3.07 10.97
CA GLU A 77 -8.66 3.05 10.66
C GLU A 77 -8.92 3.65 9.28
N LYS A 78 -8.30 4.80 8.98
CA LYS A 78 -8.42 5.47 7.67
C LYS A 78 -7.78 4.67 6.54
N MET A 79 -6.75 3.88 6.85
CA MET A 79 -6.04 3.00 5.92
C MET A 79 -6.78 1.67 5.65
N LEU A 80 -7.79 1.29 6.45
CA LEU A 80 -8.51 0.03 6.27
C LEU A 80 -9.01 -0.23 4.85
N PRO A 81 -9.63 0.75 4.15
CA PRO A 81 -10.08 0.52 2.78
C PRO A 81 -8.93 0.18 1.83
N SER A 82 -7.79 0.85 1.97
CA SER A 82 -6.56 0.61 1.19
C SER A 82 -6.00 -0.79 1.44
N LEU A 83 -5.93 -1.20 2.71
CA LEU A 83 -5.49 -2.54 3.11
C LEU A 83 -6.37 -3.64 2.50
N LEU A 84 -7.70 -3.47 2.58
CA LEU A 84 -8.66 -4.42 2.03
C LEU A 84 -8.60 -4.48 0.50
N ALA A 85 -8.44 -3.33 -0.16
CA ALA A 85 -8.31 -3.25 -1.60
C ALA A 85 -7.03 -3.95 -2.08
N LEU A 86 -5.89 -3.68 -1.44
CA LEU A 86 -4.61 -4.32 -1.74
C LEU A 86 -4.64 -5.83 -1.46
N LYS A 87 -5.33 -6.27 -0.41
CA LYS A 87 -5.49 -7.70 -0.11
C LYS A 87 -6.28 -8.45 -1.19
N GLN A 88 -7.18 -7.75 -1.88
CA GLN A 88 -8.05 -8.24 -2.95
C GLN A 88 -7.53 -7.91 -4.36
N ALA A 89 -6.36 -7.28 -4.44
CA ALA A 89 -5.77 -6.85 -5.70
C ALA A 89 -5.55 -8.03 -6.66
N ARG A 90 -5.84 -7.81 -7.94
CA ARG A 90 -5.58 -8.78 -9.00
C ARG A 90 -4.53 -8.22 -9.95
N ARG A 91 -3.49 -9.00 -10.21
CA ARG A 91 -2.33 -8.61 -11.01
C ARG A 91 -2.41 -9.24 -12.40
N PHE A 92 -2.13 -8.45 -13.42
CA PHE A 92 -2.20 -8.83 -14.82
C PHE A 92 -0.92 -8.44 -15.56
N GLY A 93 -0.45 -9.33 -16.42
CA GLY A 93 0.66 -9.09 -17.32
C GLY A 93 0.44 -9.79 -18.65
N ARG A 94 0.92 -9.17 -19.72
CA ARG A 94 0.91 -9.71 -21.08
C ARG A 94 2.35 -9.85 -21.58
N SER A 95 3.10 -8.76 -21.52
CA SER A 95 4.51 -8.68 -21.91
C SER A 95 5.44 -8.53 -20.71
N TYR A 96 4.88 -8.28 -19.52
CA TYR A 96 5.60 -8.09 -18.26
C TYR A 96 6.65 -6.95 -18.35
N ASN A 97 6.26 -5.85 -18.99
CA ASN A 97 7.07 -4.65 -19.16
C ASN A 97 6.17 -3.41 -19.31
N ASN A 98 6.77 -2.24 -19.57
CA ASN A 98 6.05 -0.96 -19.68
C ASN A 98 4.97 -0.92 -20.78
N ALA A 99 5.01 -1.81 -21.78
CA ALA A 99 3.95 -1.86 -22.80
C ALA A 99 2.60 -2.26 -22.18
N ASP A 100 2.61 -3.10 -21.15
CA ASP A 100 1.40 -3.52 -20.43
C ASP A 100 0.76 -2.34 -19.71
N ILE A 101 1.58 -1.50 -19.09
CA ILE A 101 1.17 -0.29 -18.38
C ILE A 101 0.59 0.73 -19.36
N ASN A 102 1.30 1.00 -20.45
CA ASN A 102 0.84 1.96 -21.46
C ASN A 102 -0.50 1.51 -22.06
N PHE A 103 -0.62 0.23 -22.41
CA PHE A 103 -1.89 -0.33 -22.88
C PHE A 103 -3.02 -0.08 -21.88
N ALA A 104 -2.78 -0.39 -20.60
CA ALA A 104 -3.79 -0.23 -19.57
C ALA A 104 -4.16 1.24 -19.32
N LEU A 105 -3.21 2.18 -19.38
CA LEU A 105 -3.48 3.62 -19.29
C LEU A 105 -4.32 4.12 -20.47
N ASP A 106 -4.02 3.67 -21.68
CA ASP A 106 -4.72 4.07 -22.92
C ASP A 106 -6.16 3.54 -23.00
N HIS A 107 -6.44 2.42 -22.32
CA HIS A 107 -7.73 1.71 -22.41
C HIS A 107 -8.48 1.61 -21.08
N LYS A 108 -8.03 2.31 -20.04
CA LYS A 108 -8.71 2.26 -18.73
C LYS A 108 -10.12 2.87 -18.83
N PRO A 109 -11.10 2.36 -18.08
CA PRO A 109 -12.40 3.01 -17.96
C PRO A 109 -12.26 4.44 -17.44
N ASP A 110 -13.08 5.38 -17.90
CA ASP A 110 -13.08 6.77 -17.41
C ASP A 110 -13.36 6.87 -15.91
N SER A 111 -14.11 5.92 -15.38
CA SER A 111 -14.42 5.83 -13.96
C SER A 111 -13.28 5.25 -13.12
N SER A 112 -12.18 4.78 -13.71
CA SER A 112 -11.04 4.25 -12.97
C SER A 112 -10.21 5.38 -12.33
N ILE A 113 -9.60 5.08 -11.19
CA ILE A 113 -8.72 6.04 -10.47
C ILE A 113 -7.35 5.40 -10.34
N VAL A 114 -6.33 6.07 -10.86
CA VAL A 114 -4.92 5.66 -10.72
C VAL A 114 -4.44 6.07 -9.32
N THR A 115 -3.72 5.19 -8.63
CA THR A 115 -3.15 5.45 -7.29
C THR A 115 -1.63 5.15 -7.30
N LEU A 116 -1.08 4.53 -6.25
CA LEU A 116 0.24 3.93 -6.08
C LEU A 116 1.14 3.88 -7.32
N ASP A 117 2.43 4.15 -7.07
CA ASP A 117 3.49 4.31 -8.07
C ASP A 117 3.22 5.49 -9.02
N PHE A 118 2.25 5.40 -9.93
CA PHE A 118 2.01 6.42 -10.95
C PHE A 118 1.46 7.72 -10.40
N GLN A 119 0.44 7.67 -9.54
CA GLN A 119 -0.11 8.89 -8.94
C GLN A 119 0.86 9.49 -7.92
N ALA A 120 1.55 8.66 -7.15
CA ALA A 120 2.59 9.11 -6.25
C ALA A 120 3.71 9.86 -6.99
N TRP A 121 4.23 9.28 -8.07
CA TRP A 121 5.21 9.94 -8.93
C TRP A 121 4.64 11.20 -9.61
N SER A 122 3.37 11.19 -10.02
CA SER A 122 2.73 12.38 -10.59
C SER A 122 2.75 13.56 -9.64
N LEU A 123 2.45 13.30 -8.36
CA LEU A 123 2.39 14.28 -7.27
C LEU A 123 3.79 14.76 -6.83
N THR A 124 4.76 13.85 -6.73
CA THR A 124 6.03 14.16 -6.03
C THR A 124 7.26 14.18 -6.93
N LYS A 125 7.19 13.53 -8.10
CA LYS A 125 8.33 13.23 -8.98
C LYS A 125 9.48 12.50 -8.28
N PHE A 126 9.20 11.86 -7.15
CA PHE A 126 10.22 11.30 -6.27
C PHE A 126 10.74 9.93 -6.73
N GLN A 127 9.88 8.90 -6.76
CA GLN A 127 10.26 7.56 -7.24
C GLN A 127 9.63 7.25 -8.59
N PHE A 128 10.43 6.73 -9.53
CA PHE A 128 9.91 6.32 -10.83
C PHE A 128 8.91 5.14 -10.67
N PRO A 129 7.74 5.18 -11.32
CA PRO A 129 6.71 4.16 -11.16
C PRO A 129 7.11 2.85 -11.84
N ASN A 130 6.82 1.71 -11.20
CA ASN A 130 7.09 0.38 -11.73
C ASN A 130 5.81 -0.37 -12.10
N ASP A 131 4.76 -0.15 -11.33
CA ASP A 131 3.49 -0.88 -11.38
C ASP A 131 2.33 0.12 -11.55
N LEU A 132 1.33 -0.24 -12.33
CA LEU A 132 0.10 0.55 -12.47
C LEU A 132 -1.00 -0.01 -11.57
N TYR A 133 -1.31 0.71 -10.48
CA TYR A 133 -2.44 0.41 -9.61
C TYR A 133 -3.65 1.24 -9.99
N MET A 134 -4.78 0.59 -10.27
CA MET A 134 -6.02 1.26 -10.64
C MET A 134 -7.21 0.72 -9.86
N TYR A 135 -7.91 1.64 -9.21
CA TYR A 135 -9.23 1.36 -8.66
C TYR A 135 -10.27 1.29 -9.77
N VAL A 136 -11.00 0.17 -9.82
CA VAL A 136 -12.08 -0.06 -10.77
C VAL A 136 -13.41 -0.30 -10.05
N ALA A 137 -14.51 0.12 -10.67
CA ALA A 137 -15.84 -0.06 -10.11
C ALA A 137 -16.24 -1.54 -10.03
N ASP A 138 -15.87 -2.33 -11.04
CA ASP A 138 -16.10 -3.77 -11.10
C ASP A 138 -14.78 -4.46 -11.49
N ILE A 139 -14.22 -5.21 -10.53
CA ILE A 139 -12.99 -5.99 -10.73
C ILE A 139 -13.19 -7.07 -11.79
N GLU A 140 -14.32 -7.78 -11.79
CA GLU A 140 -14.53 -8.92 -12.68
C GLU A 140 -14.67 -8.45 -14.12
N ALA A 141 -15.37 -7.33 -14.34
CA ALA A 141 -15.44 -6.69 -15.65
C ALA A 141 -14.05 -6.23 -16.12
N GLY A 142 -13.27 -5.58 -15.26
CA GLY A 142 -11.90 -5.14 -15.60
C GLY A 142 -10.96 -6.32 -15.87
N ALA A 143 -11.03 -7.38 -15.06
CA ALA A 143 -10.24 -8.59 -15.23
C ALA A 143 -10.59 -9.30 -16.54
N LYS A 144 -11.89 -9.39 -16.87
CA LYS A 144 -12.35 -9.95 -18.13
C LYS A 144 -11.83 -9.15 -19.32
N PHE A 145 -11.95 -7.82 -19.29
CA PHE A 145 -11.43 -6.95 -20.34
C PHE A 145 -9.94 -7.16 -20.60
N LEU A 146 -9.12 -7.23 -19.55
CA LEU A 146 -7.69 -7.49 -19.67
C LEU A 146 -7.41 -8.88 -20.26
N LYS A 147 -8.13 -9.92 -19.82
CA LYS A 147 -8.01 -11.29 -20.37
C LYS A 147 -8.40 -11.35 -21.85
N ASP A 148 -9.50 -10.70 -22.23
CA ASP A 148 -9.95 -10.60 -23.62
C ASP A 148 -8.94 -9.82 -24.49
N SER A 149 -8.14 -8.94 -23.86
CA SER A 149 -7.03 -8.20 -24.48
C SER A 149 -5.68 -8.94 -24.46
N GLY A 150 -5.67 -10.22 -24.05
CA GLY A 150 -4.50 -11.09 -24.05
C GLY A 150 -3.62 -11.02 -22.80
N PHE A 151 -4.07 -10.39 -21.71
CA PHE A 151 -3.36 -10.43 -20.43
C PHE A 151 -3.63 -11.73 -19.68
N SER A 152 -2.62 -12.18 -18.95
CA SER A 152 -2.71 -13.29 -18.01
C SER A 152 -2.69 -12.78 -16.57
N GLU A 153 -3.50 -13.38 -15.72
CA GLU A 153 -3.53 -13.10 -14.29
C GLU A 153 -2.38 -13.84 -13.58
N GLY A 154 -1.65 -13.15 -12.71
CA GLY A 154 -0.58 -13.77 -11.93
C GLY A 154 0.27 -12.76 -11.16
N ASP A 155 1.04 -13.25 -10.19
CA ASP A 155 1.72 -12.43 -9.17
C ASP A 155 2.77 -11.44 -9.72
N ARG A 156 3.23 -11.64 -10.96
CA ARG A 156 4.26 -10.81 -11.62
C ARG A 156 3.69 -9.72 -12.54
N GLY A 157 2.38 -9.59 -12.62
CA GLY A 157 1.74 -8.58 -13.46
C GLY A 157 2.02 -7.15 -12.97
N HIS A 158 2.24 -6.24 -13.92
CA HIS A 158 2.46 -4.80 -13.68
C HIS A 158 1.18 -3.96 -13.77
N VAL A 159 0.05 -4.56 -14.17
CA VAL A 159 -1.26 -3.92 -14.13
C VAL A 159 -2.05 -4.52 -12.98
N ILE A 160 -2.40 -3.71 -11.99
CA ILE A 160 -3.03 -4.15 -10.76
C ILE A 160 -4.41 -3.49 -10.63
N LEU A 161 -5.44 -4.32 -10.62
CA LEU A 161 -6.81 -3.90 -10.39
C LEU A 161 -7.14 -3.97 -8.91
N LEU A 162 -7.65 -2.85 -8.39
CA LEU A 162 -8.10 -2.69 -7.01
C LEU A 162 -9.63 -2.48 -6.99
N PRO A 163 -10.35 -3.05 -6.01
CA PRO A 163 -11.76 -2.74 -5.84
C PRO A 163 -11.91 -1.34 -5.25
N LYS A 164 -12.87 -0.56 -5.74
CA LYS A 164 -13.24 0.71 -5.09
C LYS A 164 -13.88 0.46 -3.73
N ILE A 165 -13.09 0.55 -2.67
CA ILE A 165 -13.52 0.44 -1.28
C ILE A 165 -13.21 1.75 -0.56
N GLY A 166 -14.17 2.29 0.19
CA GLY A 166 -14.01 3.54 0.95
C GLY A 166 -14.27 4.81 0.14
N SER A 167 -13.84 5.96 0.69
CA SER A 167 -14.02 7.28 0.06
C SER A 167 -12.91 7.59 -0.94
N PHE A 168 -13.26 8.27 -2.03
CA PHE A 168 -12.35 8.78 -3.05
C PHE A 168 -12.50 10.29 -3.26
N GLU A 169 -13.12 11.00 -2.32
CA GLU A 169 -13.33 12.46 -2.40
C GLU A 169 -12.01 13.23 -2.39
N ASN A 170 -10.99 12.71 -1.73
CA ASN A 170 -9.63 13.26 -1.69
C ASN A 170 -8.63 12.23 -2.23
N GLU A 171 -8.30 12.34 -3.51
CA GLU A 171 -7.41 11.40 -4.19
C GLU A 171 -5.96 11.47 -3.70
N ILE A 172 -5.51 12.64 -3.20
CA ILE A 172 -4.16 12.80 -2.64
C ILE A 172 -4.06 12.05 -1.31
N GLU A 173 -5.03 12.22 -0.41
CA GLU A 173 -5.09 11.47 0.83
C GLU A 173 -5.27 9.96 0.57
N ARG A 174 -6.07 9.57 -0.43
CA ARG A 174 -6.21 8.16 -0.83
C ARG A 174 -4.86 7.58 -1.28
N THR A 175 -4.14 8.26 -2.17
CA THR A 175 -2.83 7.82 -2.66
C THR A 175 -1.83 7.71 -1.52
N TYR A 176 -1.83 8.70 -0.62
CA TYR A 176 -1.01 8.70 0.58
C TYR A 176 -1.27 7.49 1.49
N LEU A 177 -2.54 7.19 1.80
CA LEU A 177 -2.92 6.03 2.61
C LEU A 177 -2.61 4.71 1.92
N ASP A 178 -2.76 4.64 0.60
CA ASP A 178 -2.39 3.47 -0.19
C ASP A 178 -0.89 3.20 -0.11
N CYS A 179 -0.06 4.25 -0.17
CA CYS A 179 1.39 4.14 -0.03
C CYS A 179 1.79 3.54 1.33
N ILE A 180 1.14 3.98 2.41
CA ILE A 180 1.35 3.39 3.75
C ILE A 180 0.86 1.94 3.81
N ALA A 181 -0.33 1.66 3.27
CA ALA A 181 -0.93 0.33 3.28
C ALA A 181 -0.10 -0.69 2.48
N ASN A 182 0.50 -0.24 1.39
CA ASN A 182 1.38 -1.06 0.57
C ASN A 182 2.66 -1.40 1.33
N GLY A 183 3.28 -0.41 1.97
CA GLY A 183 4.54 -0.58 2.70
C GLY A 183 5.75 -0.55 1.77
N ASP A 184 6.85 -1.15 2.23
CA ASP A 184 8.10 -1.28 1.47
C ASP A 184 8.58 0.06 0.86
N ARG A 185 8.86 0.08 -0.45
CA ARG A 185 9.34 1.29 -1.13
C ARG A 185 8.33 2.44 -1.06
N SER A 186 7.02 2.12 -1.10
CA SER A 186 5.95 3.11 -1.17
C SER A 186 5.86 3.97 0.09
N ILE A 187 6.50 3.59 1.19
CA ILE A 187 6.61 4.43 2.39
C ILE A 187 7.35 5.74 2.09
N LEU A 188 8.36 5.71 1.23
CA LEU A 188 9.08 6.93 0.87
C LEU A 188 8.19 7.89 0.07
N ASP A 189 7.36 7.35 -0.84
CA ASP A 189 6.33 8.13 -1.53
C ASP A 189 5.29 8.71 -0.57
N ALA A 190 4.84 7.97 0.45
CA ALA A 190 3.93 8.49 1.48
C ALA A 190 4.54 9.68 2.22
N VAL A 191 5.82 9.58 2.61
CA VAL A 191 6.55 10.68 3.25
C VAL A 191 6.65 11.89 2.31
N ALA A 192 7.01 11.68 1.04
CA ALA A 192 7.10 12.76 0.06
C ALA A 192 5.75 13.48 -0.14
N ILE A 193 4.65 12.73 -0.25
CA ILE A 193 3.30 13.30 -0.33
C ILE A 193 2.96 14.09 0.93
N GLN A 194 3.28 13.58 2.12
CA GLN A 194 3.02 14.29 3.38
C GLN A 194 3.81 15.58 3.51
N LEU A 195 5.03 15.63 3.00
CA LEU A 195 5.88 16.82 3.02
C LEU A 195 5.38 17.89 2.04
N LEU A 196 4.94 17.49 0.84
CA LEU A 196 4.49 18.42 -0.21
C LEU A 196 3.03 18.88 -0.05
N TYR A 197 2.17 18.02 0.50
CA TYR A 197 0.72 18.26 0.59
C TYR A 197 0.17 18.13 2.03
N PRO A 198 0.80 18.76 3.05
CA PRO A 198 0.45 18.54 4.45
C PRO A 198 -0.97 18.99 4.84
N GLU A 199 -1.53 19.97 4.12
CA GLU A 199 -2.87 20.52 4.36
C GLU A 199 -3.99 19.71 3.66
N GLN A 200 -3.61 18.83 2.74
CA GLN A 200 -4.56 17.98 2.01
C GLN A 200 -4.68 16.59 2.63
N ILE A 201 -3.98 16.33 3.74
CA ILE A 201 -3.98 15.05 4.45
C ILE A 201 -4.53 15.30 5.84
N ALA A 202 -5.70 14.75 6.13
CA ALA A 202 -6.37 14.97 7.41
C ALA A 202 -5.70 14.15 8.52
N VAL A 203 -5.23 12.94 8.22
CA VAL A 203 -4.52 12.06 9.16
C VAL A 203 -3.07 11.84 8.77
N LYS A 204 -2.15 12.36 9.58
CA LYS A 204 -0.70 12.26 9.32
C LYS A 204 -0.11 11.02 9.99
N GLY A 205 0.50 10.19 9.17
CA GLY A 205 1.28 9.03 9.54
C GLY A 205 2.57 9.42 10.27
N ARG A 206 3.11 8.43 10.98
CA ARG A 206 4.37 8.53 11.71
C ARG A 206 5.43 7.73 10.98
N PHE A 207 6.55 8.38 10.72
CA PHE A 207 7.68 7.79 10.01
C PHE A 207 8.96 7.97 10.83
N PRO A 208 9.92 7.03 10.75
CA PRO A 208 11.23 7.20 11.36
C PRO A 208 11.93 8.46 10.84
N VAL A 209 12.69 9.14 11.70
CA VAL A 209 13.38 10.39 11.35
C VAL A 209 14.32 10.17 10.17
N GLU A 210 15.02 9.06 10.16
CA GLU A 210 15.97 8.69 9.10
C GLU A 210 15.27 8.56 7.73
N THR A 211 14.02 8.07 7.72
CA THR A 211 13.22 7.96 6.50
C THR A 211 12.80 9.34 6.00
N VAL A 212 12.39 10.22 6.91
CA VAL A 212 12.01 11.60 6.58
C VAL A 212 13.21 12.39 6.04
N THR A 213 14.35 12.33 6.74
CA THR A 213 15.58 12.99 6.32
C THR A 213 16.02 12.53 4.95
N LYS A 214 16.02 11.22 4.69
CA LYS A 214 16.34 10.69 3.37
C LYS A 214 15.46 11.26 2.27
N VAL A 215 14.14 11.28 2.48
CA VAL A 215 13.22 11.82 1.46
C VAL A 215 13.46 13.33 1.25
N GLN A 216 13.74 14.08 2.31
CA GLN A 216 14.09 15.50 2.18
C GLN A 216 15.38 15.74 1.39
N GLU A 217 16.39 14.89 1.56
CA GLU A 217 17.66 14.95 0.82
C GLU A 217 17.52 14.54 -0.64
N ASP A 218 16.73 13.49 -0.91
CA ASP A 218 16.58 12.88 -2.23
C ASP A 218 15.48 13.57 -3.08
N MET A 219 14.57 14.36 -2.47
CA MET A 219 13.51 15.04 -3.21
C MET A 219 14.10 16.03 -4.22
N PRO A 220 13.53 16.12 -5.44
CA PRO A 220 13.95 17.12 -6.40
C PRO A 220 13.82 18.52 -5.79
N SER A 221 14.95 19.21 -5.59
CA SER A 221 14.92 20.62 -5.20
C SER A 221 14.17 21.44 -6.26
N GLU A 222 13.55 22.57 -5.87
CA GLU A 222 12.83 23.48 -6.80
C GLU A 222 13.67 23.81 -8.05
N ARG A 223 15.01 23.92 -7.91
CA ARG A 223 15.97 24.10 -9.02
C ARG A 223 15.99 22.98 -10.06
N SER A 224 15.70 21.75 -9.67
CA SER A 224 15.70 20.59 -10.57
C SER A 224 14.41 20.52 -11.39
N GLN A 225 13.32 21.08 -10.88
CA GLN A 225 12.03 21.16 -11.56
C GLN A 225 12.00 22.30 -12.60
N GLU A 226 12.70 23.41 -12.38
CA GLU A 226 12.90 24.48 -13.38
C GLU A 226 13.75 24.04 -14.59
N ILE A 227 14.78 23.22 -14.39
CA ILE A 227 15.63 22.74 -15.49
C ILE A 227 14.88 21.69 -16.34
N ALA A 228 13.98 20.91 -15.74
CA ALA A 228 13.16 19.94 -16.47
C ALA A 228 12.08 20.62 -17.34
N SER A 229 11.48 21.71 -16.87
CA SER A 229 10.46 22.48 -17.63
C SER A 229 11.04 23.36 -18.74
N LEU A 230 12.34 23.66 -18.69
CA LEU A 230 13.07 24.37 -19.77
C LEU A 230 13.53 23.45 -20.91
N ASN A 231 13.44 22.12 -20.74
CA ASN A 231 13.92 21.13 -21.72
C ASN A 231 12.79 20.29 -22.36
N THR A 232 11.52 20.70 -22.19
CA THR A 232 10.33 20.22 -22.92
C THR A 232 9.76 21.34 -23.77
#